data_AF-A0A7U9XK98-F1
#
_entry.id   AF-A0A7U9XK98-F1
#
_cell.length_a   1.000
_cell.length_b   1.000
_cell.length_c   1.000
_cell.angle_alpha   90.00
_cell.angle_beta   90.00
_cell.angle_gamma   90.00
#
_symmetry.space_group_name_H-M   'P 1'
#
loop_
_entity.id
_entity.type
_entity.pdbx_description
1 polymer ?
#
loop_
_entity_poly.entity_id
_entity_poly.type
_entity_poly.pdbx_seq_one_letter_code
_entity_poly.pdbx_strand_id
1 'polypeptide(L)'
;MFKFPPAVASTYTDLVLKEPKPKISIRKISLPKTVAEMLVKRHEDIENLKELFEEEYMDLNFLRTYPNMRNPAKRYFLTDRFTMCSV
;
A
#
# COMPACT_ATOMS: atom_id res chain seq x y z
N MET A 1 -3.85 -8.21 -15.79
CA MET A 1 -3.83 -8.67 -14.38
C MET A 1 -2.43 -8.43 -13.85
N PHE A 2 -2.25 -7.49 -12.92
CA PHE A 2 -0.93 -7.11 -12.40
C PHE A 2 -0.51 -8.07 -11.26
N LYS A 3 0.63 -8.74 -11.42
CA LYS A 3 1.21 -9.64 -10.41
C LYS A 3 2.40 -8.97 -9.74
N PHE A 4 2.44 -9.00 -8.41
CA PHE A 4 3.57 -8.44 -7.67
C PHE A 4 4.75 -9.42 -7.64
N PRO A 5 6.00 -8.92 -7.62
CA PRO A 5 7.16 -9.77 -7.43
C PRO A 5 7.12 -10.45 -6.05
N PRO A 6 7.55 -11.73 -5.96
CA PRO A 6 7.49 -12.47 -4.71
C PRO A 6 8.38 -11.81 -3.65
N ALA A 7 7.79 -11.48 -2.49
CA ALA A 7 8.53 -10.93 -1.36
C ALA A 7 9.41 -11.97 -0.66
N VAL A 8 9.10 -13.26 -0.84
CA VAL A 8 9.76 -14.41 -0.20
C VAL A 8 9.91 -15.50 -1.27
N ALA A 9 11.08 -16.15 -1.34
CA ALA A 9 11.45 -17.09 -2.39
C ALA A 9 10.57 -18.36 -2.50
N SER A 10 9.71 -18.61 -1.50
CA SER A 10 8.83 -19.78 -1.44
C SER A 10 7.38 -19.35 -1.24
N THR A 11 6.61 -19.18 -2.31
CA THR A 11 5.16 -19.04 -2.18
C THR A 11 4.42 -19.60 -3.39
N TYR A 12 3.60 -20.64 -3.15
CA TYR A 12 2.60 -21.20 -4.06
C TYR A 12 1.47 -20.21 -4.43
N THR A 13 1.50 -18.98 -3.89
CA THR A 13 0.43 -17.98 -3.97
C THR A 13 0.98 -16.63 -4.42
N ASP A 14 0.47 -16.11 -5.55
CA ASP A 14 0.80 -14.79 -6.07
C ASP A 14 -0.11 -13.70 -5.46
N LEU A 15 0.47 -12.55 -5.11
CA LEU A 15 -0.30 -11.34 -4.85
C LEU A 15 -0.69 -10.69 -6.19
N VAL A 16 -1.98 -10.38 -6.33
CA VAL A 16 -2.55 -9.88 -7.59
C VAL A 16 -3.52 -8.75 -7.32
N LEU A 17 -3.35 -7.62 -8.01
CA LEU A 17 -4.37 -6.57 -8.03
C LEU A 17 -5.47 -6.97 -9.01
N LYS A 18 -6.69 -7.16 -8.48
CA LYS A 18 -7.88 -7.45 -9.29
C LYS A 18 -8.82 -6.26 -9.22
N GLU A 19 -9.18 -5.77 -10.39
CA GLU A 19 -10.31 -4.87 -10.49
C GLU A 19 -11.57 -5.61 -10.05
N PRO A 20 -12.44 -4.96 -9.26
CA PRO A 20 -13.66 -5.58 -8.83
C PRO A 20 -14.55 -5.84 -10.04
N LYS A 21 -15.09 -7.06 -10.15
CA LYS A 21 -16.03 -7.43 -11.22
C LYS A 21 -17.27 -6.53 -11.27
N PRO A 22 -17.94 -6.19 -10.15
CA PRO A 22 -19.11 -5.34 -10.19
C PRO A 22 -18.76 -3.84 -10.11
N LYS A 23 -19.36 -3.04 -10.99
CA LYS A 23 -19.24 -1.56 -10.99
C LYS A 23 -19.71 -0.92 -9.67
N ILE A 24 -20.60 -1.59 -8.93
CA ILE A 24 -21.12 -1.15 -7.63
C ILE A 24 -20.02 -1.11 -6.55
N SER A 25 -18.97 -1.93 -6.68
CA SER A 25 -17.86 -1.94 -5.73
C SER A 25 -16.95 -0.71 -5.87
N ILE A 26 -17.03 0.01 -7.00
CA ILE A 26 -16.29 1.25 -7.24
C ILE A 26 -17.16 2.38 -6.67
N ARG A 27 -16.69 2.97 -5.57
CA ARG A 27 -17.42 4.01 -4.86
C ARG A 27 -16.48 5.12 -4.42
N LYS A 28 -16.97 6.35 -4.49
CA LYS A 28 -16.29 7.52 -3.93
C LYS A 28 -16.70 7.66 -2.46
N ILE A 29 -15.73 7.92 -1.60
CA ILE A 29 -15.93 8.08 -0.15
C ILE A 29 -15.37 9.45 0.24
N SER A 30 -16.08 10.18 1.09
CA SER A 30 -15.60 11.45 1.64
C SER A 30 -14.45 11.19 2.63
N LEU A 31 -13.36 11.93 2.47
CA LEU A 31 -12.19 11.83 3.35
C LEU A 31 -12.24 12.91 4.44
N PRO A 32 -12.14 12.58 5.74
CA PRO A 32 -12.02 13.58 6.80
C PRO A 32 -10.76 14.43 6.60
N LYS A 33 -10.82 15.72 6.98
CA LYS A 33 -9.70 16.67 6.81
C LYS A 33 -8.39 16.15 7.41
N THR A 34 -8.44 15.60 8.63
CA THR A 34 -7.28 15.01 9.31
C THR A 34 -6.65 13.87 8.50
N VAL A 35 -7.47 13.03 7.88
CA VAL A 35 -6.97 11.92 7.06
C VAL A 35 -6.36 12.45 5.76
N ALA A 36 -6.95 13.48 5.15
CA ALA A 36 -6.37 14.13 3.98
C ALA A 36 -4.98 14.69 4.27
N GLU A 37 -4.81 15.39 5.38
CA GLU A 37 -3.50 15.93 5.82
C GLU A 37 -2.48 14.81 6.08
N MET A 38 -2.89 13.69 6.68
CA MET A 38 -2.02 12.52 6.86
C MET A 38 -1.57 11.90 5.53
N LEU A 39 -2.46 11.87 4.52
CA LEU A 39 -2.11 11.34 3.20
C LEU A 39 -1.14 12.25 2.46
N VAL A 40 -1.25 13.57 2.60
CA VAL A 40 -0.30 14.53 2.00
C VAL A 40 1.09 14.35 2.59
N LYS A 41 1.23 14.34 3.92
CA LYS A 41 2.52 14.08 4.57
C LYS A 41 3.14 12.75 4.14
N ARG A 42 2.30 11.71 4.06
CA ARG A 42 2.74 10.38 3.62
C ARG A 42 3.21 10.37 2.16
N HIS A 43 2.64 11.23 1.32
CA HIS A 43 3.07 11.38 -0.08
C HIS A 43 4.46 11.98 -0.14
N GLU A 44 4.71 13.05 0.61
CA GLU A 44 6.04 13.68 0.72
C GLU A 44 7.09 12.67 1.21
N ASP A 45 6.77 11.86 2.23
CA ASP A 45 7.66 10.79 2.69
C ASP A 45 7.98 9.78 1.57
N ILE A 46 7.02 9.46 0.70
CA ILE A 46 7.22 8.54 -0.42
C ILE A 46 8.10 9.17 -1.48
N GLU A 47 7.89 10.45 -1.80
CA GLU A 47 8.70 11.18 -2.77
C GLU A 47 10.15 11.27 -2.31
N ASN A 48 10.39 11.58 -1.03
CA ASN A 48 11.73 11.55 -0.44
C ASN A 48 12.37 10.16 -0.55
N LEU A 49 11.61 9.07 -0.34
CA LEU A 49 12.13 7.70 -0.49
C LEU A 49 12.39 7.35 -1.96
N LYS A 50 11.57 7.85 -2.89
CA LYS A 50 11.83 7.69 -4.33
C LYS A 50 13.11 8.39 -4.74
N GLU A 51 13.34 9.60 -4.23
CA GLU A 51 14.58 10.35 -4.47
C GLU A 51 15.80 9.67 -3.85
N LEU A 52 15.66 9.09 -2.65
CA LEU A 52 16.78 8.41 -1.98
C LEU A 52 17.21 7.09 -2.64
N PHE A 53 16.27 6.33 -3.19
CA PHE A 53 16.52 4.98 -3.72
C PHE A 53 16.49 4.90 -5.25
N GLU A 54 16.07 5.97 -5.93
CA GLU A 54 16.03 6.13 -7.40
C GLU A 54 15.66 4.83 -8.14
N GLU A 55 16.65 4.18 -8.78
CA GLU A 55 16.48 2.97 -9.60
C GLU A 55 16.06 1.73 -8.80
N GLU A 56 16.36 1.66 -7.51
CA GLU A 56 15.96 0.54 -6.65
C GLU A 56 14.51 0.66 -6.15
N TYR A 57 13.92 1.86 -6.26
CA TYR A 57 12.56 2.10 -5.83
C TYR A 57 11.55 1.62 -6.87
N MET A 58 10.81 0.56 -6.53
CA MET A 58 9.71 0.08 -7.37
C MET A 58 8.46 0.95 -7.17
N ASP A 59 8.28 1.97 -8.00
CA ASP A 59 7.11 2.84 -7.92
C ASP A 59 5.84 2.17 -8.47
N LEU A 60 5.06 1.61 -7.55
CA LEU A 60 3.80 0.95 -7.84
C LEU A 60 2.59 1.84 -7.53
N ASN A 61 2.80 3.15 -7.30
CA ASN A 61 1.77 4.14 -6.97
C ASN A 61 0.90 3.78 -5.75
N PHE A 62 1.45 3.01 -4.79
CA PHE A 62 0.77 2.67 -3.55
C PHE A 62 1.22 3.60 -2.41
N LEU A 63 0.25 4.22 -1.74
CA LEU A 63 0.48 5.05 -0.53
C LEU A 63 1.08 4.26 0.64
N ARG A 64 0.96 2.93 0.64
CA ARG A 64 1.42 2.06 1.73
C ARG A 64 2.26 0.90 1.21
N THR A 65 3.57 1.12 1.26
CA THR A 65 4.60 0.14 0.92
C THR A 65 5.17 -0.48 2.20
N TYR A 66 5.74 -1.68 2.09
CA TYR A 66 6.57 -2.25 3.15
C TYR A 66 7.86 -1.44 3.35
N PRO A 67 8.55 -1.57 4.51
CA PRO A 67 9.87 -0.96 4.72
C PRO A 67 10.92 -1.40 3.69
N ASN A 68 10.75 -2.59 3.12
CA ASN A 68 11.60 -3.12 2.04
C ASN A 68 11.21 -2.63 0.64
N MET A 69 10.27 -1.67 0.55
CA MET A 69 9.87 -0.88 -0.63
C MET A 69 9.36 -1.64 -1.86
N ARG A 70 9.40 -2.97 -1.86
CA ARG A 70 9.11 -3.80 -3.04
C ARG A 70 7.65 -4.23 -3.19
N ASN A 71 6.85 -4.18 -2.13
CA ASN A 71 5.50 -4.73 -2.15
C ASN A 71 4.49 -3.90 -1.33
N PRO A 72 3.20 -3.91 -1.70
CA PRO A 72 2.15 -3.31 -0.90
C PRO A 72 2.01 -4.07 0.42
N ALA A 73 1.81 -3.35 1.53
CA ALA A 73 1.67 -3.96 2.85
C ALA A 73 0.48 -4.95 2.88
N LYS A 74 0.73 -6.22 3.25
CA LYS A 74 -0.34 -7.21 3.44
C LYS A 74 -1.28 -6.74 4.55
N ARG A 75 -2.55 -7.13 4.44
CA ARG A 75 -3.63 -6.81 5.39
C ARG A 75 -3.30 -7.16 6.85
N TYR A 76 -2.61 -8.29 7.10
CA TYR A 76 -2.20 -8.70 8.45
C TYR A 76 -1.19 -7.74 9.10
N PHE A 77 -0.37 -7.05 8.29
CA PHE A 77 0.56 -6.04 8.82
C PHE A 77 -0.17 -4.76 9.28
N LEU A 78 -1.40 -4.54 8.81
CA LEU A 78 -2.26 -3.48 9.35
C LEU A 78 -2.88 -3.88 10.67
N THR A 79 -3.33 -5.13 10.83
CA THR A 79 -3.97 -5.57 12.08
C THR A 79 -2.99 -5.49 13.24
N ASP A 80 -1.75 -5.96 13.06
CA ASP A 80 -0.77 -6.02 14.15
C ASP A 80 -0.25 -4.64 14.58
N ARG A 81 -0.28 -3.64 13.69
CA ARG A 81 0.15 -2.26 14.01
C ARG A 81 -1.00 -1.31 14.39
N PHE A 82 -2.25 -1.74 14.21
CA PHE A 82 -3.45 -0.98 14.63
C PHE A 82 -4.24 -1.65 15.75
N THR A 83 -3.79 -2.74 16.36
CA THR A 83 -4.28 -3.17 17.69
C THR A 83 -3.72 -2.26 18.78
N MET A 84 -4.13 -0.99 18.77
CA MET A 84 -4.22 -0.16 19.95
C MET A 84 -5.62 0.46 19.92
N CYS A 85 -6.35 0.34 21.04
CA CYS A 85 -7.79 0.56 21.20
C CYS A 85 -8.69 -0.59 20.74
N SER A 86 -8.55 -1.75 21.38
CA SER A 86 -9.75 -2.43 21.87
C SER A 86 -10.31 -1.59 23.02
N VAL A 87 -11.45 -0.94 22.80
CA VAL A 87 -12.36 -0.50 23.86
C VAL A 87 -13.27 -1.67 24.19
#